data_AF-A0A3D0P2F0-F1
#
_entry.id   AF-A0A3D0P2F0-F1
#
_cell.length_a   1.000
_cell.length_b   1.000
_cell.length_c   1.000
_cell.angle_alpha   90.00
_cell.angle_beta   90.00
_cell.angle_gamma   90.00
#
_symmetry.space_group_name_H-M   'P 1'
#
loop_
_entity.id
_entity.type
_entity.pdbx_description
1 polymer ?
#
loop_
_entity_poly.entity_id
_entity_poly.type
_entity_poly.pdbx_seq_one_letter_code
_entity_poly.pdbx_strand_id
1 'polypeptide(L)'
;MAQISQRVRYVKSTDGTKLAWADAGSGPPLVRAANWLTHLEYDWESPVWRHWMEFLCSNFRFIRYDERGCGMTDRAVNDLSLDRWVEDLEAVIEAAGINEPFGLLGISQGSAACIAFAVKHPELVSRLVIYGGYARGPFRRDDPKKEQMYRAMINLIQVGWADRNPSFRQVFTSRFVPDATDEQLDWFNDLCKVTTEGEIAARLLSARGEVYVEHLLGEVTCPTLVLHARGDEVVPVMEGRIIAAGIPKAEYVELDSRNHVLLSQEPAWARFCEEVEQFFGLGRAVGPKDPAFSELTQRERQILALITEGRSNAEIADQLSISDKTVRNHVSNIFNKLGVWSRAQAIVFARDRGFDLS
;
A
#
# COMPACT_ATOMS: atom_id res chain seq x y z
N MET A 1 1.11 -16.53 -12.02
CA MET A 1 0.91 -15.12 -12.40
C MET A 1 2.01 -14.76 -13.40
N ALA A 2 1.73 -13.91 -14.39
CA ALA A 2 2.78 -13.38 -15.25
C ALA A 2 3.80 -12.62 -14.40
N GLN A 3 5.09 -12.76 -14.71
CA GLN A 3 6.15 -12.06 -13.98
C GLN A 3 6.00 -10.55 -14.22
N ILE A 4 5.72 -9.79 -13.17
CA ILE A 4 5.63 -8.32 -13.26
C ILE A 4 7.03 -7.80 -13.59
N SER A 5 7.14 -7.05 -14.69
CA SER A 5 8.39 -6.45 -15.14
C SER A 5 8.33 -4.95 -14.93
N GLN A 6 9.32 -4.40 -14.22
CA GLN A 6 9.49 -2.95 -14.07
C GLN A 6 10.53 -2.43 -15.06
N ARG A 7 10.38 -1.16 -15.45
CA ARG A 7 11.40 -0.42 -16.21
C ARG A 7 11.92 0.75 -15.40
N VAL A 8 13.18 0.67 -14.97
CA VAL A 8 13.87 1.78 -14.29
C VAL A 8 14.37 2.78 -15.32
N ARG A 9 14.10 4.06 -15.08
CA ARG A 9 14.50 5.21 -15.90
C ARG A 9 15.00 6.33 -14.98
N TYR A 10 15.60 7.35 -15.58
CA TYR A 10 16.13 8.49 -14.86
C TYR A 10 15.57 9.80 -15.41
N VAL A 11 15.30 10.75 -14.52
CA VAL A 11 14.93 12.13 -14.84
C VAL A 11 15.75 13.07 -13.96
N LYS A 12 15.99 14.31 -14.41
CA LYS A 12 16.58 15.34 -13.56
C LYS A 12 15.48 16.17 -12.93
N SER A 13 15.57 16.35 -11.61
CA SER A 13 14.80 17.37 -10.90
C SER A 13 15.28 18.77 -11.28
N THR A 14 14.53 19.79 -10.87
CA THR A 14 14.79 21.21 -11.14
C THR A 14 16.17 21.69 -10.67
N ASP A 15 16.69 21.13 -9.58
CA ASP A 15 18.02 21.42 -9.02
C ASP A 15 19.15 20.58 -9.65
N GLY A 16 18.81 19.75 -10.65
CA GLY A 16 19.74 18.87 -11.35
C GLY A 16 19.95 17.50 -10.71
N THR A 17 19.36 17.23 -9.54
CA THR A 17 19.39 15.89 -8.90
C THR A 17 18.82 14.85 -9.85
N LYS A 18 19.56 13.77 -10.14
CA LYS A 18 19.08 12.70 -11.01
C LYS A 18 18.28 11.69 -10.19
N LEU A 19 16.98 11.67 -10.42
CA LEU A 19 16.00 10.77 -9.80
C LEU A 19 15.88 9.48 -10.60
N ALA A 20 15.93 8.34 -9.92
CA ALA A 20 15.57 7.05 -10.48
C ALA A 20 14.07 6.81 -10.26
N TRP A 21 13.36 6.41 -11.30
CA TRP A 21 11.94 6.09 -11.24
C TRP A 21 11.61 4.82 -12.03
N ALA A 22 10.49 4.18 -11.68
CA ALA A 22 10.03 2.94 -12.30
C ALA A 22 8.58 3.06 -12.78
N ASP A 23 8.30 2.34 -13.87
CA ASP A 23 6.99 2.15 -14.49
C ASP A 23 6.73 0.65 -14.57
N ALA A 24 5.62 0.20 -13.96
CA ALA A 24 5.24 -1.20 -13.90
C ALA A 24 3.72 -1.37 -13.88
N GLY A 25 3.24 -2.55 -14.26
CA GLY A 25 1.81 -2.86 -14.25
C GLY A 25 1.02 -2.27 -15.41
N SER A 26 -0.30 -2.39 -15.33
CA SER A 26 -1.26 -1.89 -16.30
C SER A 26 -2.56 -1.49 -15.60
N GLY A 27 -3.34 -0.61 -16.22
CA GLY A 27 -4.56 -0.06 -15.61
C GLY A 27 -4.50 1.45 -15.45
N PRO A 28 -5.38 2.05 -14.62
CA PRO A 28 -5.35 3.49 -14.38
C PRO A 28 -4.01 3.92 -13.78
N PRO A 29 -3.50 5.11 -14.11
CA PRO A 29 -2.24 5.61 -13.57
C PRO A 29 -2.36 5.87 -12.07
N LEU A 30 -1.45 5.30 -11.30
CA LEU A 30 -1.26 5.57 -9.87
C LEU A 30 0.20 5.94 -9.63
N VAL A 31 0.43 7.15 -9.12
CA VAL A 31 1.76 7.64 -8.77
C VAL A 31 1.91 7.57 -7.26
N ARG A 32 2.99 6.96 -6.78
CA ARG A 32 3.35 6.98 -5.36
C ARG A 32 4.48 7.98 -5.14
N ALA A 33 4.25 8.96 -4.27
CA ALA A 33 5.32 9.82 -3.80
C ALA A 33 6.37 8.97 -3.06
N ALA A 34 7.65 9.33 -3.19
CA ALA A 34 8.69 8.62 -2.46
C ALA A 34 8.44 8.69 -0.95
N ASN A 35 8.85 7.64 -0.24
CA ASN A 35 8.72 7.52 1.20
C ASN A 35 9.93 6.79 1.78
N TRP A 36 10.09 6.85 3.09
CA TRP A 36 11.14 6.10 3.78
C TRP A 36 10.82 4.60 3.84
N LEU A 37 11.65 3.67 3.37
CA LEU A 37 12.77 3.82 2.42
C LEU A 37 12.39 3.09 1.13
N THR A 38 12.86 3.62 0.01
CA THR A 38 12.60 3.05 -1.31
C THR A 38 13.90 2.65 -1.98
N HIS A 39 13.89 1.46 -2.59
CA HIS A 39 14.91 1.06 -3.54
C HIS A 39 14.26 0.32 -4.71
N LEU A 40 14.36 0.89 -5.93
CA LEU A 40 13.60 0.40 -7.08
C LEU A 40 13.78 -1.09 -7.37
N GLU A 41 15.02 -1.59 -7.32
CA GLU A 41 15.32 -3.01 -7.54
C GLU A 41 15.14 -3.87 -6.28
N TYR A 42 15.70 -3.47 -5.14
CA TYR A 42 15.75 -4.29 -3.94
C TYR A 42 14.36 -4.58 -3.35
N ASP A 43 13.40 -3.64 -3.45
CA ASP A 43 12.05 -3.83 -2.88
C ASP A 43 11.31 -5.07 -3.44
N TRP A 44 11.63 -5.53 -4.66
CA TRP A 44 10.99 -6.72 -5.25
C TRP A 44 11.38 -8.04 -4.59
N GLU A 45 12.50 -8.06 -3.87
CA GLU A 45 12.97 -9.21 -3.09
C GLU A 45 12.48 -9.14 -1.63
N SER A 46 11.77 -8.06 -1.26
CA SER A 46 11.43 -7.76 0.12
C SER A 46 10.31 -8.63 0.70
N PRO A 47 10.53 -9.32 1.82
CA PRO A 47 9.44 -9.97 2.57
C PRO A 47 8.53 -8.95 3.30
N VAL A 48 8.84 -7.65 3.24
CA VAL A 48 8.09 -6.54 3.84
C VAL A 48 7.34 -5.72 2.78
N TRP A 49 7.88 -5.56 1.58
CA TRP A 49 7.32 -4.70 0.55
C TRP A 49 6.79 -5.44 -0.68
N ARG A 50 7.29 -6.65 -1.00
CA ARG A 50 6.97 -7.33 -2.27
C ARG A 50 5.48 -7.37 -2.58
N HIS A 51 4.66 -7.74 -1.59
CA HIS A 51 3.20 -7.82 -1.75
C HIS A 51 2.54 -6.47 -2.03
N TRP A 52 3.11 -5.35 -1.55
CA TRP A 52 2.64 -4.01 -1.92
C TRP A 52 2.84 -3.74 -3.40
N MET A 53 4.04 -4.00 -3.94
CA MET A 53 4.27 -3.77 -5.36
C MET A 53 3.46 -4.73 -6.23
N GLU A 54 3.32 -5.99 -5.83
CA GLU A 54 2.48 -6.95 -6.55
C GLU A 54 1.02 -6.49 -6.63
N PHE A 55 0.44 -6.05 -5.50
CA PHE A 55 -0.92 -5.49 -5.47
C PHE A 55 -1.06 -4.24 -6.34
N LEU A 56 -0.16 -3.26 -6.16
CA LEU A 56 -0.24 -1.98 -6.87
C LEU A 56 -0.03 -2.17 -8.39
N CYS A 57 0.92 -3.00 -8.80
CA CYS A 57 1.17 -3.25 -10.23
C CYS A 57 0.11 -4.15 -10.89
N SER A 58 -0.62 -4.95 -10.11
CA SER A 58 -1.72 -5.78 -10.65
C SER A 58 -2.98 -4.97 -10.93
N ASN A 59 -3.15 -3.85 -10.23
CA ASN A 59 -4.36 -3.02 -10.26
C ASN A 59 -4.16 -1.68 -11.00
N PHE A 60 -2.92 -1.22 -11.12
CA PHE A 60 -2.60 0.11 -11.66
C PHE A 60 -1.42 0.05 -12.63
N ARG A 61 -1.38 1.02 -13.55
CA ARG A 61 -0.08 1.46 -14.10
C ARG A 61 0.61 2.23 -12.98
N PHE A 62 1.51 1.54 -12.29
CA PHE A 62 2.13 2.02 -11.06
C PHE A 62 3.45 2.73 -11.34
N ILE A 63 3.49 4.01 -11.00
CA ILE A 63 4.68 4.86 -11.09
C ILE A 63 5.20 5.13 -9.69
N ARG A 64 6.50 4.90 -9.49
CA ARG A 64 7.19 5.18 -8.22
C ARG A 64 8.61 5.64 -8.50
N TYR A 65 9.26 6.22 -7.50
CA TYR A 65 10.65 6.65 -7.60
C TYR A 65 11.36 6.50 -6.26
N ASP A 66 12.69 6.47 -6.30
CA ASP A 66 13.50 6.49 -5.10
C ASP A 66 13.67 7.92 -4.61
N GLU A 67 13.46 8.14 -3.31
CA GLU A 67 13.63 9.45 -2.66
C GLU A 67 15.03 10.03 -2.95
N ARG A 68 15.14 11.35 -3.10
CA ARG A 68 16.43 12.04 -3.14
C ARG A 68 17.30 11.63 -1.95
N GLY A 69 18.54 11.22 -2.19
CA GLY A 69 19.41 10.67 -1.14
C GLY A 69 19.29 9.15 -0.92
N CYS A 70 18.41 8.46 -1.63
CA CYS A 70 18.09 7.05 -1.42
C CYS A 70 18.16 6.20 -2.69
N GLY A 71 18.43 4.91 -2.50
CA GLY A 71 18.28 3.86 -3.51
C GLY A 71 19.14 4.12 -4.73
N MET A 72 18.49 4.15 -5.89
CA MET A 72 19.10 4.40 -7.20
C MET A 72 19.12 5.88 -7.60
N THR A 73 18.49 6.76 -6.82
CA THR A 73 18.56 8.23 -7.00
C THR A 73 19.90 8.76 -6.48
N ASP A 74 20.35 9.91 -7.01
CA ASP A 74 21.57 10.57 -6.54
C ASP A 74 21.57 10.75 -5.01
N ARG A 75 22.69 10.36 -4.39
CA ARG A 75 22.86 10.37 -2.92
C ARG A 75 23.33 11.71 -2.37
N ALA A 76 24.09 12.46 -3.17
CA ALA A 76 24.64 13.75 -2.79
C ALA A 76 23.59 14.85 -3.03
N VAL A 77 22.81 15.15 -1.99
CA VAL A 77 21.70 16.11 -2.06
C VAL A 77 21.84 17.18 -0.99
N ASN A 78 21.59 18.44 -1.36
CA ASN A 78 21.76 19.59 -0.48
C ASN A 78 20.45 19.99 0.21
N ASP A 79 19.36 20.03 -0.55
CA ASP A 79 18.04 20.42 -0.07
C ASP A 79 17.11 19.21 -0.01
N LEU A 80 16.50 19.01 1.16
CA LEU A 80 15.57 17.93 1.51
C LEU A 80 14.22 18.50 1.98
N SER A 81 13.90 19.73 1.58
CA SER A 81 12.65 20.40 1.92
C SER A 81 11.43 19.75 1.25
N LEU A 82 10.25 20.06 1.77
CA LEU A 82 8.99 19.64 1.16
C LEU A 82 8.86 20.14 -0.29
N ASP A 83 9.27 21.38 -0.57
CA ASP A 83 9.21 21.96 -1.91
C ASP A 83 10.01 21.11 -2.90
N ARG A 84 11.20 20.64 -2.49
CA ARG A 84 12.01 19.72 -3.30
C ARG A 84 11.33 18.39 -3.54
N TRP A 85 10.63 17.83 -2.54
CA TRP A 85 9.89 16.59 -2.71
C TRP A 85 8.70 16.74 -3.68
N VAL A 86 8.02 17.89 -3.66
CA VAL A 86 6.95 18.21 -4.61
C VAL A 86 7.51 18.37 -6.02
N GLU A 87 8.64 19.07 -6.18
CA GLU A 87 9.30 19.23 -7.48
C GLU A 87 9.85 17.91 -8.05
N ASP A 88 10.33 17.00 -7.20
CA ASP A 88 10.72 15.65 -7.61
C ASP A 88 9.53 14.84 -8.12
N LEU A 89 8.41 14.91 -7.40
CA LEU A 89 7.17 14.27 -7.80
C LEU A 89 6.69 14.81 -9.16
N GLU A 90 6.72 16.14 -9.35
CA GLU A 90 6.42 16.80 -10.63
C GLU A 90 7.30 16.28 -11.77
N ALA A 91 8.62 16.25 -11.57
CA ALA A 91 9.57 15.79 -12.59
C ALA A 91 9.35 14.33 -12.99
N VAL A 92 8.99 13.45 -12.03
CA VAL A 92 8.69 12.05 -12.31
C VAL A 92 7.37 11.89 -13.06
N ILE A 93 6.32 12.65 -12.69
CA ILE A 93 5.03 12.63 -13.38
C ILE A 93 5.18 13.07 -14.84
N GLU A 94 5.91 14.17 -15.06
CA GLU A 94 6.21 14.67 -16.41
C GLU A 94 6.99 13.63 -17.22
N ALA A 95 8.05 13.04 -16.65
CA ALA A 95 8.83 12.00 -17.33
C ALA A 95 8.05 10.71 -17.61
N ALA A 96 7.04 10.40 -16.79
CA ALA A 96 6.14 9.27 -17.01
C ALA A 96 5.10 9.51 -18.11
N GLY A 97 4.96 10.77 -18.57
CA GLY A 97 4.05 11.17 -19.64
C GLY A 97 2.58 11.04 -19.26
N ILE A 98 2.25 11.30 -17.98
CA ILE A 98 0.86 11.26 -17.49
C ILE A 98 0.22 12.62 -17.75
N ASN A 99 -0.65 12.69 -18.75
CA ASN A 99 -1.30 13.93 -19.19
C ASN A 99 -2.80 14.00 -18.85
N GLU A 100 -3.30 13.01 -18.11
CA GLU A 100 -4.69 12.89 -17.69
C GLU A 100 -4.77 12.77 -16.16
N PRO A 101 -5.92 13.10 -15.54
CA PRO A 101 -6.06 12.99 -14.09
C PRO A 101 -5.75 11.58 -13.59
N PHE A 102 -4.89 11.46 -12.58
CA PHE A 102 -4.36 10.19 -12.09
C PHE A 102 -4.56 10.00 -10.59
N GLY A 103 -4.34 8.79 -10.08
CA GLY A 103 -4.37 8.49 -8.66
C GLY A 103 -3.05 8.85 -7.99
N LEU A 104 -3.09 9.44 -6.80
CA LEU A 104 -1.89 9.78 -6.03
C LEU A 104 -1.89 9.01 -4.71
N LEU A 105 -0.78 8.34 -4.39
CA LEU A 105 -0.59 7.57 -3.15
C LEU A 105 0.54 8.17 -2.32
N GLY A 106 0.20 8.65 -1.12
CA GLY A 106 1.15 9.16 -0.14
C GLY A 106 1.24 8.25 1.07
N ILE A 107 2.41 7.62 1.25
CA ILE A 107 2.72 6.77 2.42
C ILE A 107 3.61 7.56 3.38
N SER A 108 3.26 7.60 4.66
CA SER A 108 4.08 8.24 5.70
C SER A 108 4.37 9.72 5.39
N GLN A 109 5.64 10.13 5.29
CA GLN A 109 6.01 11.49 4.85
C GLN A 109 5.48 11.82 3.45
N GLY A 110 5.38 10.82 2.55
CA GLY A 110 4.91 11.03 1.18
C GLY A 110 3.53 11.67 1.11
N SER A 111 2.71 11.51 2.16
CA SER A 111 1.41 12.17 2.29
C SER A 111 1.52 13.69 2.25
N ALA A 112 2.55 14.29 2.85
CA ALA A 112 2.73 15.74 2.83
C ALA A 112 3.05 16.26 1.42
N ALA A 113 3.91 15.55 0.68
CA ALA A 113 4.20 15.87 -0.72
C ALA A 113 2.94 15.71 -1.59
N CYS A 114 2.14 14.67 -1.36
CA CYS A 114 0.90 14.46 -2.08
C CYS A 114 -0.17 15.52 -1.80
N ILE A 115 -0.32 15.95 -0.54
CA ILE A 115 -1.24 17.04 -0.16
C ILE A 115 -0.82 18.34 -0.86
N ALA A 116 0.45 18.72 -0.75
CA ALA A 116 0.96 19.94 -1.39
C ALA A 116 0.82 19.88 -2.91
N PHE A 117 1.12 18.73 -3.53
CA PHE A 117 0.93 18.52 -4.96
C PHE A 117 -0.56 18.63 -5.37
N ALA A 118 -1.48 18.02 -4.63
CA ALA A 118 -2.90 18.04 -4.94
C ALA A 118 -3.51 19.45 -4.83
N VAL A 119 -3.01 20.29 -3.92
CA VAL A 119 -3.40 21.71 -3.85
C VAL A 119 -2.80 22.52 -5.00
N LYS A 120 -1.55 22.23 -5.39
CA LYS A 120 -0.87 22.94 -6.48
C LYS A 120 -1.42 22.60 -7.86
N HIS A 121 -1.85 21.35 -8.07
CA HIS A 121 -2.33 20.81 -9.36
C HIS A 121 -3.66 20.05 -9.21
N PRO A 122 -4.74 20.72 -8.76
CA PRO A 122 -6.01 20.06 -8.44
C PRO A 122 -6.65 19.37 -9.65
N GLU A 123 -6.37 19.82 -10.86
CA GLU A 123 -6.87 19.24 -12.12
C GLU A 123 -6.19 17.92 -12.49
N LEU A 124 -4.99 17.65 -11.97
CA LEU A 124 -4.23 16.44 -12.28
C LEU A 124 -4.52 15.28 -11.32
N VAL A 125 -5.07 15.54 -10.14
CA VAL A 125 -5.31 14.51 -9.13
C VAL A 125 -6.76 14.04 -9.16
N SER A 126 -6.99 12.86 -9.72
CA SER A 126 -8.32 12.24 -9.75
C SER A 126 -8.78 11.75 -8.38
N ARG A 127 -7.86 11.21 -7.58
CA ARG A 127 -8.07 10.58 -6.28
C ARG A 127 -6.78 10.60 -5.48
N LEU A 128 -6.87 10.87 -4.18
CA LEU A 128 -5.75 10.86 -3.25
C LEU A 128 -5.92 9.74 -2.22
N VAL A 129 -4.93 8.86 -2.09
CA VAL A 129 -4.84 7.87 -1.01
C VAL A 129 -3.70 8.24 -0.09
N ILE A 130 -4.00 8.32 1.20
CA ILE A 130 -3.03 8.57 2.26
C ILE A 130 -3.01 7.36 3.18
N TYR A 131 -1.83 6.75 3.37
CA TYR A 131 -1.66 5.63 4.30
C TYR A 131 -0.56 5.93 5.33
N GLY A 132 -0.90 5.81 6.62
CA GLY A 132 0.03 6.08 7.72
C GLY A 132 0.62 7.51 7.69
N GLY A 133 -0.12 8.44 7.09
CA GLY A 133 0.36 9.79 6.78
C GLY A 133 0.27 10.78 7.92
N TYR A 134 0.92 11.93 7.76
CA TYR A 134 0.79 13.06 8.68
C TYR A 134 0.83 14.41 7.97
N ALA A 135 0.10 15.38 8.51
CA ALA A 135 0.17 16.77 8.08
C ALA A 135 1.20 17.59 8.87
N ARG A 136 1.60 17.10 10.05
CA ARG A 136 2.52 17.77 10.97
C ARG A 136 3.64 16.82 11.37
N GLY A 137 4.87 17.21 11.09
CA GLY A 137 6.07 16.51 11.51
C GLY A 137 6.23 16.52 13.03
N PRO A 138 7.03 15.62 13.62
CA PRO A 138 7.26 15.56 15.06
C PRO A 138 7.60 16.89 15.76
N PHE A 139 8.25 17.85 15.09
CA PHE A 139 8.61 19.16 15.67
C PHE A 139 7.47 20.20 15.57
N ARG A 140 6.33 19.81 14.97
CA ARG A 140 5.16 20.66 14.72
C ARG A 140 3.91 20.18 15.46
N ARG A 141 4.07 19.29 16.45
CA ARG A 141 2.98 18.64 17.20
C ARG A 141 2.82 19.14 18.64
N ASP A 142 3.59 20.15 19.04
CA ASP A 142 3.59 20.71 20.41
C ASP A 142 3.75 19.65 21.52
N ASP A 143 4.58 18.62 21.27
CA ASP A 143 4.89 17.54 22.23
C ASP A 143 6.41 17.48 22.47
N PRO A 144 6.93 18.23 23.47
CA PRO A 144 8.36 18.32 23.73
C PRO A 144 9.03 16.98 24.00
N LYS A 145 8.31 16.03 24.61
CA LYS A 145 8.86 14.70 24.94
C LYS A 145 9.03 13.86 23.68
N LYS A 146 8.04 13.84 22.78
CA LYS A 146 8.15 13.13 21.49
C LYS A 146 9.17 13.79 20.57
N GLU A 147 9.25 15.11 20.56
CA GLU A 147 10.30 15.83 19.84
C GLU A 147 11.70 15.41 20.34
N GLN A 148 11.93 15.42 21.66
CA GLN A 148 13.21 15.01 22.24
C GLN A 148 13.57 13.56 21.85
N MET A 149 12.59 12.66 21.93
CA MET A 149 12.78 11.26 21.50
C MET A 149 13.14 11.18 20.02
N TYR A 150 12.48 11.96 19.17
CA TYR A 150 12.75 12.00 17.73
C TYR A 150 14.17 12.52 17.43
N ARG A 151 14.61 13.58 18.10
CA ARG A 151 16.00 14.09 18.00
C ARG A 151 17.02 13.06 18.46
N ALA A 152 16.74 12.31 19.53
CA ALA A 152 17.61 11.23 19.99
C ALA A 152 17.75 10.12 18.94
N MET A 153 16.67 9.76 18.26
CA MET A 153 16.70 8.77 17.18
C MET A 153 17.48 9.26 15.96
N ILE A 154 17.36 10.54 15.58
CA ILE A 154 18.17 11.15 14.52
C ILE A 154 19.66 11.01 14.85
N ASN A 155 20.06 11.34 16.08
CA ASN A 155 21.45 11.21 16.52
C ASN A 155 21.92 9.75 16.50
N LEU A 156 21.07 8.82 16.95
CA LEU A 156 21.38 7.38 16.93
C LEU A 156 21.60 6.87 15.51
N ILE A 157 20.79 7.33 14.55
CA ILE A 157 20.94 7.00 13.14
C ILE A 157 22.26 7.56 12.61
N GLN A 158 22.56 8.83 12.88
CA GLN A 158 23.78 9.46 12.38
C GLN A 158 25.05 8.69 12.79
N VAL A 159 25.09 8.12 14.00
CA VAL A 159 26.28 7.41 14.52
C VAL A 159 26.23 5.89 14.31
N GLY A 160 25.05 5.28 14.35
CA GLY A 160 24.86 3.82 14.39
C GLY A 160 24.46 3.19 13.05
N TRP A 161 24.16 3.99 12.01
CA TRP A 161 23.64 3.46 10.74
C TRP A 161 24.58 2.46 10.07
N ALA A 162 25.89 2.73 10.08
CA ALA A 162 26.90 1.90 9.44
C ALA A 162 27.48 0.81 10.35
N ASP A 163 27.00 0.69 11.60
CA ASP A 163 27.55 -0.28 12.55
C ASP A 163 27.33 -1.73 12.06
N ARG A 164 28.30 -2.61 12.28
CA ARG A 164 28.15 -4.03 11.98
C ARG A 164 27.08 -4.67 12.86
N ASN A 165 26.93 -4.19 14.08
CA ASN A 165 25.86 -4.62 14.98
C ASN A 165 24.51 -4.02 14.53
N PRO A 166 23.53 -4.85 14.12
CA PRO A 166 22.24 -4.35 13.66
C PRO A 166 21.38 -3.74 14.77
N SER A 167 21.66 -3.97 16.06
CA SER A 167 20.81 -3.50 17.16
C SER A 167 20.52 -1.99 17.12
N PHE A 168 21.48 -1.17 16.67
CA PHE A 168 21.29 0.28 16.54
C PHE A 168 20.26 0.64 15.46
N ARG A 169 20.32 -0.02 14.29
CA ARG A 169 19.31 0.13 13.24
C ARG A 169 17.99 -0.52 13.63
N GLN A 170 18.03 -1.61 14.39
CA GLN A 170 16.85 -2.38 14.76
C GLN A 170 15.92 -1.64 15.72
N VAL A 171 16.43 -0.74 16.56
CA VAL A 171 15.60 0.20 17.33
C VAL A 171 14.68 1.01 16.41
N PHE A 172 15.13 1.30 15.18
CA PHE A 172 14.35 2.02 14.20
C PHE A 172 13.42 1.07 13.43
N THR A 173 13.93 0.00 12.82
CA THR A 173 13.13 -0.89 11.95
C THR A 173 12.03 -1.63 12.72
N SER A 174 12.28 -2.03 13.97
CA SER A 174 11.27 -2.68 14.82
C SER A 174 10.06 -1.80 15.13
N ARG A 175 10.20 -0.46 15.11
CA ARG A 175 9.06 0.45 15.29
C ARG A 175 8.15 0.50 14.07
N PHE A 176 8.69 0.24 12.88
CA PHE A 176 7.91 0.24 11.64
C PHE A 176 7.12 -1.05 11.47
N VAL A 177 7.67 -2.16 11.97
CA VAL A 177 7.09 -3.50 11.85
C VAL A 177 7.25 -4.28 13.16
N PRO A 178 6.63 -3.85 14.28
CA PRO A 178 6.76 -4.50 15.58
C PRO A 178 6.35 -5.98 15.58
N ASP A 179 5.50 -6.40 14.64
CA ASP A 179 5.03 -7.78 14.50
C ASP A 179 5.76 -8.55 13.37
N ALA A 180 6.89 -8.03 12.87
CA ALA A 180 7.71 -8.71 11.87
C ALA A 180 8.43 -9.95 12.41
N THR A 181 8.67 -10.91 11.52
CA THR A 181 9.61 -12.01 11.77
C THR A 181 11.05 -11.50 11.82
N ASP A 182 11.97 -12.31 12.36
CA ASP A 182 13.40 -12.00 12.35
C ASP A 182 13.93 -11.79 10.92
N GLU A 183 13.49 -12.61 9.96
CA GLU A 183 13.83 -12.47 8.53
C GLU A 183 13.38 -11.12 7.96
N GLN A 184 12.15 -10.69 8.29
CA GLN A 184 11.62 -9.40 7.84
C GLN A 184 12.38 -8.22 8.46
N LEU A 185 12.75 -8.31 9.74
CA LEU A 185 13.54 -7.29 10.43
C LEU A 185 14.97 -7.21 9.89
N ASP A 186 15.63 -8.35 9.68
CA ASP A 186 16.98 -8.42 9.12
C ASP A 186 17.01 -7.84 7.70
N TRP A 187 16.03 -8.20 6.87
CA TRP A 187 15.91 -7.63 5.53
C TRP A 187 15.73 -6.12 5.58
N PHE A 188 14.87 -5.61 6.49
CA PHE A 188 14.66 -4.16 6.60
C PHE A 188 15.91 -3.44 7.12
N ASN A 189 16.67 -4.06 8.03
CA ASN A 189 17.97 -3.54 8.47
C ASN A 189 18.97 -3.45 7.31
N ASP A 190 18.96 -4.41 6.39
CA ASP A 190 19.80 -4.38 5.19
C ASP A 190 19.31 -3.38 4.14
N LEU A 191 17.99 -3.24 3.93
CA LEU A 191 17.40 -2.19 3.11
C LEU A 191 17.91 -0.81 3.56
N CYS A 192 17.93 -0.55 4.87
CA CYS A 192 18.44 0.71 5.41
C CYS A 192 19.88 0.99 4.96
N LYS A 193 20.75 -0.02 4.99
CA LYS A 193 22.17 0.10 4.61
C LYS A 193 22.38 0.27 3.11
N VAL A 194 21.67 -0.50 2.29
CA VAL A 194 21.86 -0.45 0.83
C VAL A 194 21.28 0.83 0.23
N THR A 195 20.22 1.37 0.85
CA THR A 195 19.49 2.52 0.33
C THR A 195 20.17 3.85 0.59
N THR A 196 20.69 4.09 1.81
CA THR A 196 21.24 5.41 2.15
C THR A 196 22.33 5.34 3.21
N GLU A 197 23.06 6.44 3.38
CA GLU A 197 24.10 6.60 4.39
C GLU A 197 23.55 7.28 5.66
N GLY A 198 24.20 7.06 6.81
CA GLY A 198 23.71 7.56 8.10
C GLY A 198 23.53 9.08 8.18
N GLU A 199 24.40 9.83 7.51
CA GLU A 199 24.30 11.29 7.44
C GLU A 199 23.05 11.74 6.68
N ILE A 200 22.81 11.18 5.50
CA ILE A 200 21.62 11.48 4.69
C ILE A 200 20.36 11.00 5.40
N ALA A 201 20.39 9.79 5.98
CA ALA A 201 19.32 9.24 6.81
C ALA A 201 18.89 10.19 7.94
N ALA A 202 19.85 10.74 8.69
CA ALA A 202 19.61 11.69 9.77
C ALA A 202 19.03 13.03 9.24
N ARG A 203 19.54 13.53 8.12
CA ARG A 203 19.02 14.76 7.48
C ARG A 203 17.60 14.59 6.95
N LEU A 204 17.28 13.43 6.36
CA LEU A 204 15.93 13.10 5.90
C LEU A 204 14.92 13.06 7.05
N LEU A 205 15.27 12.42 8.18
CA LEU A 205 14.41 12.46 9.37
C LEU A 205 14.29 13.87 9.96
N SER A 206 15.38 14.65 9.97
CA SER A 206 15.31 16.04 10.43
C SER A 206 14.33 16.87 9.59
N ALA A 207 14.38 16.74 8.26
CA ALA A 207 13.44 17.38 7.35
C ALA A 207 11.98 16.94 7.61
N ARG A 208 11.75 15.65 7.85
CA ARG A 208 10.44 15.10 8.22
C ARG A 208 9.90 15.65 9.54
N GLY A 209 10.79 15.93 10.49
CA GLY A 209 10.50 16.61 11.74
C GLY A 209 9.82 17.97 11.54
N GLU A 210 10.27 18.71 10.53
CA GLU A 210 9.87 20.10 10.26
C GLU A 210 8.59 20.25 9.43
N VAL A 211 8.16 19.19 8.74
CA VAL A 211 7.01 19.21 7.81
C VAL A 211 5.76 19.82 8.45
N TYR A 212 5.11 20.73 7.71
CA TYR A 212 3.84 21.32 8.13
C TYR A 212 2.96 21.66 6.92
N VAL A 213 1.92 20.87 6.69
CA VAL A 213 0.93 21.04 5.60
C VAL A 213 -0.51 21.05 6.10
N GLU A 214 -0.74 21.14 7.41
CA GLU A 214 -2.09 21.17 7.99
C GLU A 214 -2.96 22.30 7.43
N HIS A 215 -2.34 23.46 7.17
CA HIS A 215 -3.01 24.62 6.57
C HIS A 215 -3.54 24.37 5.16
N LEU A 216 -3.00 23.39 4.43
CA LEU A 216 -3.39 23.05 3.05
C LEU A 216 -4.56 22.07 2.99
N LEU A 217 -4.91 21.40 4.09
CA LEU A 217 -5.89 20.30 4.08
C LEU A 217 -7.26 20.75 3.54
N GLY A 218 -7.71 21.95 3.92
CA GLY A 218 -8.97 22.52 3.47
C GLY A 218 -9.03 22.89 1.99
N GLU A 219 -7.87 22.93 1.32
CA GLU A 219 -7.74 23.30 -0.10
C GLU A 219 -7.73 22.08 -1.02
N VAL A 220 -7.59 20.86 -0.49
CA VAL A 220 -7.64 19.63 -1.29
C VAL A 220 -9.06 19.39 -1.80
N THR A 221 -9.22 19.37 -3.13
CA THR A 221 -10.53 19.25 -3.78
C THR A 221 -10.85 17.84 -4.31
N CYS A 222 -9.83 16.99 -4.49
CA CYS A 222 -10.04 15.64 -5.00
C CYS A 222 -10.59 14.70 -3.92
N PRO A 223 -11.36 13.66 -4.30
CA PRO A 223 -11.74 12.59 -3.37
C PRO A 223 -10.50 12.04 -2.67
N THR A 224 -10.58 11.88 -1.36
CA THR A 224 -9.45 11.45 -0.54
C THR A 224 -9.84 10.28 0.36
N LEU A 225 -9.04 9.21 0.35
CA LEU A 225 -9.12 8.09 1.27
C LEU A 225 -7.91 8.13 2.22
N VAL A 226 -8.16 8.14 3.52
CA VAL A 226 -7.15 8.12 4.56
C VAL A 226 -7.23 6.81 5.32
N LEU A 227 -6.18 5.99 5.25
CA LEU A 227 -6.06 4.74 6.00
C LEU A 227 -4.95 4.86 7.04
N HIS A 228 -5.17 4.36 8.26
CA HIS A 228 -4.16 4.44 9.31
C HIS A 228 -4.22 3.23 10.26
N ALA A 229 -3.06 2.64 10.54
CA ALA A 229 -2.94 1.60 11.55
C ALA A 229 -3.15 2.17 12.97
N ARG A 230 -4.08 1.57 13.74
CA ARG A 230 -4.45 2.03 15.08
C ARG A 230 -3.27 2.10 16.04
N GLY A 231 -2.36 1.13 15.96
CA GLY A 231 -1.22 0.97 16.84
C GLY A 231 0.10 1.49 16.26
N ASP A 232 0.07 2.30 15.21
CA ASP A 232 1.26 2.83 14.53
C ASP A 232 2.21 3.57 15.50
N GLU A 233 3.41 3.01 15.70
CA GLU A 233 4.42 3.54 16.60
C GLU A 233 5.31 4.63 15.96
N VAL A 234 5.24 4.80 14.63
CA VAL A 234 6.03 5.77 13.87
C VAL A 234 5.25 7.07 13.69
N VAL A 235 4.02 6.96 13.19
CA VAL A 235 3.11 8.08 12.96
C VAL A 235 1.84 7.85 13.79
N PRO A 236 1.60 8.62 14.87
CA PRO A 236 0.43 8.43 15.70
C PRO A 236 -0.86 8.50 14.89
N VAL A 237 -1.80 7.58 15.14
CA VAL A 237 -3.12 7.49 14.47
C VAL A 237 -3.89 8.82 14.44
N MET A 238 -3.66 9.69 15.43
CA MET A 238 -4.26 11.03 15.47
C MET A 238 -3.86 11.90 14.28
N GLU A 239 -2.67 11.73 13.70
CA GLU A 239 -2.26 12.50 12.52
C GLU A 239 -3.08 12.12 11.27
N GLY A 240 -3.41 10.83 11.08
CA GLY A 240 -4.34 10.41 10.04
C GLY A 240 -5.75 10.97 10.25
N ARG A 241 -6.22 11.00 11.50
CA ARG A 241 -7.52 11.60 11.85
C ARG A 241 -7.55 13.11 11.57
N ILE A 242 -6.45 13.82 11.80
CA ILE A 242 -6.34 15.26 11.47
C ILE A 242 -6.42 15.50 9.97
N ILE A 243 -5.70 14.69 9.17
CA ILE A 243 -5.80 14.76 7.70
C ILE A 243 -7.25 14.54 7.26
N ALA A 244 -7.90 13.46 7.73
CA ALA A 244 -9.26 13.14 7.35
C ALA A 244 -10.28 14.19 7.78
N ALA A 245 -10.09 14.81 8.95
CA ALA A 245 -10.95 15.89 9.42
C ALA A 245 -10.72 17.21 8.68
N GLY A 246 -9.49 17.46 8.20
CA GLY A 246 -9.12 18.70 7.52
C GLY A 246 -9.47 18.71 6.03
N ILE A 247 -9.49 17.54 5.36
CA ILE A 247 -9.80 17.44 3.94
C ILE A 247 -11.31 17.28 3.73
N PRO A 248 -11.96 18.16 2.93
CA PRO A 248 -13.38 18.06 2.66
C PRO A 248 -13.79 16.70 2.06
N LYS A 249 -14.78 16.05 2.68
CA LYS A 249 -15.33 14.75 2.25
C LYS A 249 -14.31 13.61 2.20
N ALA A 250 -13.21 13.69 2.95
CA ALA A 250 -12.30 12.56 3.07
C ALA A 250 -12.97 11.37 3.77
N GLU A 251 -12.68 10.18 3.28
CA GLU A 251 -13.05 8.90 3.92
C GLU A 251 -11.91 8.48 4.85
N TYR A 252 -12.24 7.96 6.04
CA TYR A 252 -11.26 7.51 7.01
C TYR A 252 -11.48 6.04 7.37
N VAL A 253 -10.42 5.25 7.26
CA VAL A 253 -10.39 3.84 7.64
C VAL A 253 -9.30 3.61 8.67
N GLU A 254 -9.70 3.27 9.88
CA GLU A 254 -8.78 2.77 10.89
C GLU A 254 -8.53 1.27 10.69
N LEU A 255 -7.27 0.88 10.62
CA LEU A 255 -6.84 -0.50 10.41
C LEU A 255 -6.37 -1.12 11.73
N ASP A 256 -6.79 -2.34 12.01
CA ASP A 256 -6.32 -3.08 13.19
C ASP A 256 -4.93 -3.67 12.94
N SER A 257 -3.91 -2.83 13.14
CA SER A 257 -2.51 -3.20 13.05
C SER A 257 -1.69 -2.29 13.96
N ARG A 258 -0.51 -2.78 14.36
CA ARG A 258 0.56 -2.00 14.99
C ARG A 258 1.67 -1.62 14.02
N ASN A 259 1.70 -2.24 12.85
CA ASN A 259 2.73 -2.00 11.86
C ASN A 259 2.48 -0.69 11.12
N HIS A 260 3.52 0.13 11.02
CA HIS A 260 3.53 1.27 10.11
C HIS A 260 3.57 0.78 8.65
N VAL A 261 4.24 -0.34 8.38
CA VAL A 261 4.24 -1.01 7.07
C VAL A 261 3.45 -2.30 7.18
N LEU A 262 2.29 -2.38 6.55
CA LEU A 262 1.46 -3.59 6.63
C LEU A 262 2.18 -4.79 6.05
N LEU A 263 2.21 -5.88 6.81
CA LEU A 263 2.80 -7.16 6.44
C LEU A 263 1.79 -8.06 5.73
N SER A 264 2.26 -8.89 4.79
CA SER A 264 1.38 -9.69 3.92
C SER A 264 0.42 -10.61 4.68
N GLN A 265 0.82 -11.08 5.87
CA GLN A 265 0.10 -12.06 6.67
C GLN A 265 -0.98 -11.46 7.58
N GLU A 266 -1.01 -10.14 7.76
CA GLU A 266 -1.93 -9.53 8.72
C GLU A 266 -3.28 -9.15 8.09
N PRO A 267 -4.42 -9.28 8.80
CA PRO A 267 -5.74 -8.96 8.25
C PRO A 267 -5.88 -7.52 7.76
N ALA A 268 -5.15 -6.58 8.37
CA ALA A 268 -5.15 -5.18 7.96
C ALA A 268 -4.64 -4.99 6.52
N TRP A 269 -3.75 -5.86 6.02
CA TRP A 269 -3.30 -5.82 4.63
C TRP A 269 -4.45 -6.10 3.65
N ALA A 270 -5.22 -7.16 3.88
CA ALA A 270 -6.38 -7.48 3.06
C ALA A 270 -7.41 -6.34 3.07
N ARG A 271 -7.65 -5.76 4.25
CA ARG A 271 -8.54 -4.61 4.41
C ARG A 271 -8.04 -3.38 3.65
N PHE A 272 -6.75 -3.09 3.69
CA PHE A 272 -6.15 -2.01 2.90
C PHE A 272 -6.39 -2.21 1.41
N CYS A 273 -6.14 -3.42 0.88
CA CYS A 273 -6.36 -3.73 -0.52
C CYS A 273 -7.83 -3.52 -0.94
N GLU A 274 -8.78 -4.04 -0.17
CA GLU A 274 -10.22 -3.91 -0.44
C GLU A 274 -10.67 -2.45 -0.51
N GLU A 275 -10.22 -1.63 0.44
CA GLU A 275 -10.60 -0.21 0.51
C GLU A 275 -9.99 0.60 -0.64
N VAL A 276 -8.74 0.33 -1.01
CA VAL A 276 -8.12 0.96 -2.18
C VAL A 276 -8.84 0.55 -3.47
N GLU A 277 -9.14 -0.73 -3.64
CA GLU A 277 -9.88 -1.25 -4.80
C GLU A 277 -11.25 -0.57 -4.91
N GLN A 278 -12.03 -0.59 -3.82
CA GLN A 278 -13.36 0.03 -3.74
C GLN A 278 -13.30 1.54 -4.05
N PHE A 279 -12.34 2.26 -3.46
CA PHE A 279 -12.21 3.71 -3.62
C PHE A 279 -11.90 4.14 -5.05
N PHE A 280 -11.07 3.36 -5.75
CA PHE A 280 -10.81 3.60 -7.17
C PHE A 280 -11.93 3.12 -8.09
N GLY A 281 -12.96 2.46 -7.54
CA GLY A 281 -13.94 1.74 -8.36
C GLY A 281 -13.26 0.66 -9.20
N LEU A 282 -12.06 0.23 -8.78
CA LEU A 282 -11.51 -1.04 -9.19
C LEU A 282 -12.40 -2.04 -8.47
N GLY A 283 -13.50 -2.39 -9.13
CA GLY A 283 -14.01 -3.70 -8.83
C GLY A 283 -12.80 -4.62 -8.91
N ARG A 284 -12.67 -5.54 -7.95
CA ARG A 284 -12.49 -6.91 -8.43
C ARG A 284 -13.36 -6.99 -9.67
N ALA A 285 -12.82 -7.50 -10.75
CA ALA A 285 -13.69 -8.31 -11.54
C ALA A 285 -14.29 -9.33 -10.52
N VAL A 286 -15.43 -9.00 -9.88
CA VAL A 286 -16.63 -9.77 -10.14
C VAL A 286 -16.52 -9.91 -11.63
N GLY A 287 -16.01 -11.05 -12.09
CA GLY A 287 -15.86 -11.24 -13.51
C GLY A 287 -17.18 -10.83 -14.18
N PRO A 288 -17.26 -10.78 -15.51
CA PRO A 288 -18.46 -11.41 -16.04
C PRO A 288 -18.63 -12.69 -15.22
N LYS A 289 -19.70 -12.83 -14.40
CA LYS A 289 -20.01 -14.06 -13.65
C LYS A 289 -19.62 -15.15 -14.62
N ASP A 290 -18.54 -15.92 -14.33
CA ASP A 290 -17.96 -16.79 -15.37
C ASP A 290 -19.17 -17.47 -16.01
N PRO A 291 -19.39 -17.36 -17.33
CA PRO A 291 -20.64 -17.80 -17.94
C PRO A 291 -21.03 -19.22 -17.49
N ALA A 292 -20.05 -20.05 -17.12
CA ALA A 292 -20.26 -21.34 -16.47
C ALA A 292 -21.13 -21.30 -15.21
N PHE A 293 -21.06 -20.25 -14.39
CA PHE A 293 -21.90 -20.07 -13.21
C PHE A 293 -23.25 -19.39 -13.53
N SER A 294 -23.42 -18.76 -14.69
CA SER A 294 -24.64 -18.00 -15.02
C SER A 294 -25.91 -18.86 -15.01
N GLU A 295 -25.78 -20.15 -15.33
CA GLU A 295 -26.87 -21.13 -15.35
C GLU A 295 -27.21 -21.70 -13.96
N LEU A 296 -26.39 -21.41 -12.94
CA LEU A 296 -26.65 -21.84 -11.57
C LEU A 296 -27.70 -20.93 -10.92
N THR A 297 -28.75 -21.57 -10.41
CA THR A 297 -29.75 -20.93 -9.55
C THR A 297 -29.13 -20.47 -8.24
N GLN A 298 -29.81 -19.56 -7.53
CA GLN A 298 -29.36 -19.10 -6.21
C GLN A 298 -29.14 -20.26 -5.23
N ARG A 299 -30.03 -21.27 -5.26
CA ARG A 299 -29.91 -22.45 -4.38
C ARG A 299 -28.72 -23.33 -4.74
N GLU A 300 -28.42 -23.48 -6.03
CA GLU A 300 -27.26 -24.23 -6.50
C GLU A 300 -25.94 -23.52 -6.17
N ARG A 301 -25.92 -22.18 -6.19
CA ARG A 301 -24.76 -21.39 -5.76
C ARG A 301 -24.47 -21.55 -4.27
N GLN A 302 -25.50 -21.49 -3.43
CA GLN A 302 -25.38 -21.77 -1.99
C GLN A 302 -24.80 -23.15 -1.71
N ILE A 303 -25.30 -24.17 -2.43
CA ILE A 303 -24.81 -25.55 -2.28
C ILE A 303 -23.38 -25.69 -2.79
N LEU A 304 -23.01 -25.07 -3.92
CA LEU A 304 -21.64 -25.08 -4.44
C LEU A 304 -20.63 -24.42 -3.48
N ALA A 305 -21.03 -23.36 -2.79
CA ALA A 305 -20.17 -22.73 -1.79
C ALA A 305 -19.88 -23.65 -0.60
N LEU A 306 -20.92 -24.30 -0.06
CA LEU A 306 -20.72 -25.30 0.99
C LEU A 306 -19.91 -26.51 0.49
N ILE A 307 -20.00 -26.82 -0.81
CA ILE A 307 -19.13 -27.82 -1.42
C ILE A 307 -17.65 -27.37 -1.38
N THR A 308 -17.36 -26.12 -1.74
CA THR A 308 -16.01 -25.53 -1.71
C THR A 308 -15.42 -25.41 -0.31
N GLU A 309 -16.27 -25.29 0.71
CA GLU A 309 -15.88 -25.35 2.13
C GLU A 309 -15.61 -26.79 2.63
N GLY A 310 -15.80 -27.80 1.79
CA GLY A 310 -15.56 -29.21 2.16
C GLY A 310 -16.74 -29.91 2.85
N ARG A 311 -17.92 -29.30 2.95
CA ARG A 311 -19.10 -29.86 3.64
C ARG A 311 -19.71 -31.07 2.93
N SER A 312 -19.92 -32.17 3.65
CA SER A 312 -20.63 -33.34 3.16
C SER A 312 -22.10 -33.05 2.83
N ASN A 313 -22.76 -33.92 2.05
CA ASN A 313 -24.18 -33.73 1.71
C ASN A 313 -25.08 -33.70 2.94
N ALA A 314 -24.73 -34.46 3.99
CA ALA A 314 -25.45 -34.47 5.26
C ALA A 314 -25.33 -33.12 5.99
N GLU A 315 -24.12 -32.55 6.04
CA GLU A 315 -23.90 -31.21 6.65
C GLU A 315 -24.61 -30.12 5.86
N ILE A 316 -24.57 -30.19 4.52
CA ILE A 316 -25.30 -29.24 3.66
C ILE A 316 -26.81 -29.37 3.88
N ALA A 317 -27.32 -30.60 3.98
CA ALA A 317 -28.73 -30.88 4.21
C ALA A 317 -29.22 -30.29 5.54
N ASP A 318 -28.43 -30.48 6.60
CA ASP A 318 -28.69 -29.94 7.93
C ASP A 318 -28.67 -28.40 7.92
N GLN A 319 -27.59 -27.81 7.42
CA GLN A 319 -27.40 -26.35 7.37
C GLN A 319 -28.47 -25.63 6.54
N LEU A 320 -28.91 -26.25 5.44
CA LEU A 320 -29.90 -25.68 4.55
C LEU A 320 -31.34 -26.14 4.83
N SER A 321 -31.55 -26.92 5.90
CA SER A 321 -32.83 -27.48 6.32
C SER A 321 -33.61 -28.17 5.18
N ILE A 322 -32.91 -29.01 4.40
CA ILE A 322 -33.47 -29.80 3.29
C ILE A 322 -33.03 -31.26 3.40
N SER A 323 -33.68 -32.16 2.65
CA SER A 323 -33.28 -33.58 2.67
C SER A 323 -31.92 -33.82 1.98
N ASP A 324 -31.16 -34.80 2.46
CA ASP A 324 -29.92 -35.26 1.80
C ASP A 324 -30.15 -35.64 0.32
N LYS A 325 -31.31 -36.23 0.01
CA LYS A 325 -31.73 -36.52 -1.37
C LYS A 325 -31.86 -35.26 -2.21
N THR A 326 -32.39 -34.18 -1.64
CA THR A 326 -32.50 -32.87 -2.29
C THR A 326 -31.12 -32.27 -2.57
N VAL A 327 -30.19 -32.37 -1.60
CA VAL A 327 -28.80 -31.92 -1.80
C VAL A 327 -28.13 -32.70 -2.92
N ARG A 328 -28.25 -34.04 -2.93
CA ARG A 328 -27.71 -34.88 -4.01
C ARG A 328 -28.22 -34.48 -5.39
N ASN A 329 -29.51 -34.19 -5.52
CA ASN A 329 -30.09 -33.73 -6.77
C ASN A 329 -29.49 -32.38 -7.22
N HIS A 330 -29.32 -31.44 -6.30
CA HIS A 330 -28.67 -30.17 -6.61
C HIS A 330 -27.20 -30.34 -6.98
N VAL A 331 -26.45 -31.19 -6.27
CA VAL A 331 -25.04 -31.52 -6.58
C VAL A 331 -24.92 -32.09 -7.99
N SER A 332 -25.79 -33.03 -8.37
CA SER A 332 -25.82 -33.58 -9.73
C SER A 332 -26.12 -32.51 -10.78
N ASN A 333 -27.07 -31.62 -10.53
CA ASN A 333 -27.40 -30.53 -11.45
C ASN A 333 -26.24 -29.52 -11.58
N ILE A 334 -25.57 -29.20 -10.47
CA ILE A 334 -24.37 -28.34 -10.47
C ILE A 334 -23.28 -28.99 -11.33
N PHE A 335 -22.99 -30.28 -11.13
CA PHE A 335 -21.96 -30.98 -11.90
C PHE A 335 -22.24 -30.96 -13.40
N ASN A 336 -23.49 -31.23 -13.78
CA ASN A 336 -23.92 -31.16 -15.18
C ASN A 336 -23.75 -29.75 -15.77
N LYS A 337 -24.16 -28.70 -15.05
CA LYS A 337 -24.05 -27.31 -15.51
C LYS A 337 -22.61 -26.81 -15.59
N LEU A 338 -21.75 -27.27 -14.69
CA LEU A 338 -20.32 -26.92 -14.68
C LEU A 338 -19.47 -27.80 -15.62
N GLY A 339 -20.03 -28.87 -16.18
CA GLY A 339 -19.30 -29.82 -17.03
C GLY A 339 -18.23 -30.62 -16.28
N VAL A 340 -18.44 -30.88 -14.97
CA VAL A 340 -17.52 -31.61 -14.10
C VAL A 340 -18.13 -32.94 -13.66
N TRP A 341 -17.29 -33.90 -13.27
CA TRP A 341 -17.71 -35.29 -13.00
C TRP A 341 -17.56 -35.69 -11.53
N SER A 342 -16.89 -34.87 -10.73
CA SER A 342 -16.68 -35.16 -9.33
C SER A 342 -16.71 -33.90 -8.47
N ARG A 343 -16.92 -34.12 -7.18
CA ARG A 343 -16.87 -33.07 -6.16
C ARG A 343 -15.51 -32.37 -6.12
N ALA A 344 -14.42 -33.14 -6.17
CA ALA A 344 -13.07 -32.57 -6.19
C ALA A 344 -12.86 -31.67 -7.42
N GLN A 345 -13.34 -32.12 -8.59
CA GLN A 345 -13.31 -31.30 -9.81
C GLN A 345 -14.17 -30.04 -9.68
N ALA A 346 -15.36 -30.12 -9.07
CA ALA A 346 -16.20 -28.95 -8.84
C ALA A 346 -15.53 -27.92 -7.92
N ILE A 347 -14.83 -28.37 -6.87
CA ILE A 347 -14.09 -27.51 -5.94
C ILE A 347 -12.93 -26.80 -6.66
N VAL A 348 -12.12 -27.56 -7.41
CA VAL A 348 -11.01 -26.99 -8.21
C VAL A 348 -11.54 -26.03 -9.26
N PHE A 349 -12.60 -26.42 -9.99
CA PHE A 349 -13.24 -25.59 -11.00
C PHE A 349 -13.74 -24.26 -10.43
N ALA A 350 -14.41 -24.29 -9.28
CA ALA A 350 -14.92 -23.10 -8.60
C ALA A 350 -13.78 -22.20 -8.11
N ARG A 351 -12.72 -22.79 -7.54
CA ARG A 351 -11.55 -22.04 -7.06
C ARG A 351 -10.75 -21.39 -8.19
N ASP A 352 -10.46 -22.14 -9.25
CA ASP A 352 -9.67 -21.66 -10.40
C ASP A 352 -10.37 -20.54 -11.17
N ARG A 353 -11.71 -20.46 -11.06
CA ARG A 353 -12.56 -19.46 -11.73
C ARG A 353 -13.12 -18.40 -10.79
N GLY A 354 -12.62 -18.31 -9.55
CA GLY A 354 -12.96 -17.24 -8.61
C GLY A 354 -14.44 -17.22 -8.21
N PHE A 355 -15.05 -18.38 -7.95
CA PHE A 355 -16.42 -18.47 -7.44
C PHE A 355 -16.55 -17.79 -6.06
N ASP A 356 -17.48 -16.84 -5.93
CA ASP A 356 -17.77 -16.10 -4.70
C ASP A 356 -19.28 -16.07 -4.39
N LEU A 357 -19.62 -16.01 -3.10
CA LEU A 357 -20.98 -15.89 -2.57
C LEU A 357 -21.37 -14.40 -2.53
N SER A 358 -21.86 -13.87 -3.64
CA SER A 358 -22.62 -12.60 -3.64
C SER A 358 -24.12 -12.84 -3.46
#